data_AF-A0A9D2BLW0-F1
#
_entry.id   AF-A0A9D2BLW0-F1
#
_cell.length_a   1.000
_cell.length_b   1.000
_cell.length_c   1.000
_cell.angle_alpha   90.00
_cell.angle_beta   90.00
_cell.angle_gamma   90.00
#
_symmetry.space_group_name_H-M   'P 1'
#
loop_
_entity.id
_entity.type
_entity.pdbx_description
1 polymer ?
#
loop_
_entity_poly.entity_id
_entity_poly.type
_entity_poly.pdbx_seq_one_letter_code
_entity_poly.pdbx_strand_id
1 'polypeptide(L)'
;MNGFLYGLFNRDSCYKCKFASLNRVSDITVGDFWGIERVYPELTELKTNGTSLIMGNTSKGISTIKKLDEKTLYFTNLEDAIIDNGQLKNPQSKNVKRDVFLREFRRNKKFDVCIKRAFPEKYGFTKQKIYRMKPYIVMHKFKYYIMRLLKII
;
A
#
# COMPACT_ATOMS: atom_id res chain seq x y z
N MET A 1 -9.31 11.45 -4.21
CA MET A 1 -8.92 11.51 -5.63
C MET A 1 -7.72 10.59 -5.84
N ASN A 2 -7.89 9.43 -6.49
CA ASN A 2 -6.90 8.33 -6.49
C ASN A 2 -6.13 8.18 -7.82
N GLY A 3 -6.11 9.21 -8.67
CA GLY A 3 -5.55 9.10 -10.02
C GLY A 3 -4.07 8.68 -10.05
N PHE A 4 -3.29 9.06 -9.04
CA PHE A 4 -1.91 8.57 -8.85
C PHE A 4 -1.85 7.07 -8.56
N LEU A 5 -2.66 6.60 -7.61
CA LEU A 5 -2.75 5.18 -7.22
C LEU A 5 -3.28 4.29 -8.37
N TYR A 6 -4.00 4.88 -9.32
CA TYR A 6 -4.50 4.20 -10.51
C TYR A 6 -3.64 4.38 -11.75
N GLY A 7 -2.48 5.03 -11.65
CA GLY A 7 -1.56 5.15 -12.78
C GLY A 7 -2.05 6.11 -13.87
N LEU A 8 -2.95 7.05 -13.55
CA LEU A 8 -3.60 7.92 -14.54
C LEU A 8 -2.64 8.98 -15.09
N PHE A 9 -1.92 9.65 -14.21
CA PHE A 9 -1.09 10.80 -14.55
C PHE A 9 0.37 10.65 -14.10
N ASN A 10 0.81 9.44 -13.76
CA ASN A 10 2.19 9.12 -13.40
C ASN A 10 3.14 9.41 -14.59
N ARG A 11 4.45 9.54 -14.35
CA ARG A 11 5.42 9.69 -15.45
C ARG A 11 5.54 8.39 -16.23
N ASP A 12 5.88 8.47 -17.51
CA ASP A 12 6.01 7.25 -18.34
C ASP A 12 7.11 6.32 -17.83
N SER A 13 8.14 6.86 -17.16
CA SER A 13 9.16 6.07 -16.47
C SER A 13 8.60 5.22 -15.32
N CYS A 14 7.50 5.63 -14.68
CA CYS A 14 6.87 4.87 -13.59
C CYS A 14 6.25 3.55 -14.09
N TYR A 15 5.81 3.50 -15.36
CA TYR A 15 5.20 2.30 -15.94
C TYR A 15 6.22 1.25 -16.39
N LYS A 16 7.50 1.62 -16.43
CA LYS A 16 8.63 0.76 -16.81
C LYS A 16 9.79 0.85 -15.81
N CYS A 17 9.46 1.15 -14.55
CA CYS A 17 10.45 1.40 -13.52
C CYS A 17 11.23 0.13 -13.19
N LYS A 18 12.51 0.08 -13.58
CA LYS A 18 13.39 -1.06 -13.30
C LYS A 18 13.61 -1.32 -11.80
N PHE A 19 13.42 -0.28 -10.99
CA PHE A 19 13.57 -0.36 -9.53
C PHE A 19 12.31 -0.85 -8.83
N ALA A 20 11.15 -0.87 -9.48
CA ALA A 20 9.93 -1.45 -8.93
C ALA A 20 9.97 -2.97 -9.07
N SER A 21 10.90 -3.60 -8.35
CA SER A 21 11.18 -5.03 -8.35
C SER A 21 11.59 -5.50 -6.96
N LEU A 22 11.53 -6.81 -6.70
CA LEU A 22 12.04 -7.37 -5.44
C LEU A 22 13.57 -7.28 -5.34
N ASN A 23 14.27 -7.26 -6.47
CA ASN A 23 15.71 -7.06 -6.49
C ASN A 23 16.03 -5.56 -6.39
N ARG A 24 16.26 -5.10 -5.16
CA ARG A 24 16.53 -3.70 -4.83
C ARG A 24 18.04 -3.48 -4.68
N VAL A 25 18.52 -2.34 -5.17
CA VAL A 25 19.95 -1.98 -5.13
C VAL A 25 20.40 -1.39 -3.80
N SER A 26 19.47 -1.01 -2.92
CA SER A 26 19.77 -0.44 -1.60
C SER A 26 19.93 -1.54 -0.55
N ASP A 27 20.69 -1.29 0.51
CA ASP A 27 20.77 -2.22 1.65
C ASP A 27 19.40 -2.42 2.34
N ILE A 28 18.62 -1.33 2.46
CA ILE A 28 17.32 -1.30 3.12
C ILE A 28 16.30 -0.61 2.21
N THR A 29 15.07 -1.12 2.19
CA THR A 29 13.90 -0.47 1.59
C THR A 29 12.89 -0.17 2.70
N VAL A 30 12.33 1.05 2.69
CA VAL A 30 11.30 1.50 3.62
C VAL A 30 10.09 2.00 2.82
N GLY A 31 8.89 1.69 3.29
CA GLY A 31 7.64 2.17 2.70
C GLY A 31 6.50 2.07 3.70
N ASP A 32 5.29 2.46 3.29
CA ASP A 32 4.08 2.24 4.08
C ASP A 32 3.71 0.74 4.03
N PHE A 33 3.33 0.14 5.15
CA PHE A 33 2.81 -1.23 5.15
C PHE A 33 1.30 -1.20 4.93
N TRP A 34 0.88 -0.95 3.69
CA TRP A 34 -0.51 -1.14 3.28
C TRP A 34 -0.94 -2.59 3.56
N GLY A 35 -2.11 -2.81 4.16
CA GLY A 35 -2.64 -4.14 4.49
C GLY A 35 -2.21 -4.69 5.85
N ILE A 36 -1.54 -3.90 6.70
CA ILE A 36 -1.12 -4.30 8.06
C ILE A 36 -2.29 -4.85 8.89
N GLU A 37 -3.51 -4.34 8.71
CA GLU A 37 -4.71 -4.76 9.43
C GLU A 37 -5.11 -6.22 9.15
N ARG A 38 -4.60 -6.82 8.08
CA ARG A 38 -4.77 -8.23 7.74
C ARG A 38 -3.71 -9.11 8.41
N VAL A 39 -2.50 -8.58 8.59
CA VAL A 39 -1.34 -9.32 9.09
C VAL A 39 -1.23 -9.21 10.62
N TYR A 40 -1.39 -7.99 11.14
CA TYR A 40 -1.33 -7.64 12.56
C TYR A 40 -2.50 -6.70 12.93
N PRO A 41 -3.73 -7.23 13.07
CA PRO A 41 -4.91 -6.44 13.44
C PRO A 41 -4.71 -5.63 14.73
N GLU A 42 -4.00 -6.18 15.71
CA GLU A 42 -3.70 -5.56 17.01
C GLU A 42 -2.87 -4.27 16.87
N LEU A 43 -1.98 -4.19 15.88
CA LEU A 43 -1.18 -2.98 15.65
C LEU A 43 -2.01 -1.84 15.08
N THR A 44 -3.14 -2.16 14.44
CA THR A 44 -4.04 -1.16 13.86
C THR A 44 -4.82 -0.41 14.94
N GLU A 45 -5.09 -1.05 16.08
CA GLU A 45 -5.76 -0.40 17.22
C GLU A 45 -4.77 0.36 18.11
N LEU A 46 -3.51 -0.06 18.14
CA LEU A 46 -2.47 0.53 18.98
C LEU A 46 -1.75 1.72 18.32
N LYS A 47 -1.74 1.83 16.98
CA LYS A 47 -0.96 2.86 16.25
C LYS A 47 -1.83 3.73 15.36
N THR A 48 -1.96 5.01 15.71
CA THR A 48 -2.74 6.00 14.96
C THR A 48 -2.05 6.53 13.70
N ASN A 49 -0.72 6.40 13.60
CA ASN A 49 0.09 7.02 12.54
C ASN A 49 0.49 6.04 11.41
N GLY A 50 -0.08 4.83 11.38
CA GLY A 50 0.30 3.78 10.43
C GLY A 50 1.55 3.01 10.86
N THR A 51 1.93 2.03 10.03
CA THR A 51 3.12 1.17 10.24
C THR A 51 3.94 1.14 8.97
N SER A 52 5.25 1.33 9.09
CA SER A 52 6.16 1.21 7.96
C SER A 52 6.56 -0.24 7.70
N LEU A 53 6.67 -0.60 6.43
CA LEU A 53 7.35 -1.80 5.97
C LEU A 53 8.85 -1.50 5.89
N ILE A 54 9.67 -2.38 6.46
CA ILE A 54 11.14 -2.33 6.34
C ILE A 54 11.62 -3.67 5.78
N MET A 55 12.37 -3.64 4.68
CA MET A 55 12.93 -4.82 4.02
C MET A 55 14.45 -4.68 3.91
N GLY A 56 15.18 -5.67 4.43
CA GLY A 56 16.63 -5.78 4.24
C GLY A 56 16.94 -6.55 2.96
N ASN A 57 17.64 -5.92 2.02
CA ASN A 57 17.94 -6.52 0.71
C ASN A 57 19.33 -7.15 0.65
N THR A 58 20.23 -6.75 1.55
CA THR A 58 21.59 -7.27 1.67
C THR A 58 21.85 -7.77 3.09
N SER A 59 22.87 -8.60 3.28
CA SER A 59 23.28 -9.04 4.63
C SER A 59 23.62 -7.86 5.54
N LYS A 60 24.19 -6.78 4.97
CA LYS A 60 24.44 -5.53 5.69
C LYS A 60 23.13 -4.88 6.14
N GLY A 61 22.16 -4.69 5.25
CA GLY A 61 20.85 -4.14 5.60
C GLY A 61 20.11 -4.95 6.65
N ILE A 62 20.13 -6.28 6.53
CA ILE A 62 19.56 -7.20 7.53
C ILE A 62 20.26 -7.00 8.89
N SER A 63 21.60 -6.96 8.90
CA SER A 63 22.36 -6.75 10.14
C SER A 63 22.07 -5.40 10.80
N THR A 64 21.80 -4.35 10.00
CA THR A 64 21.43 -3.02 10.49
C THR A 64 20.02 -3.04 11.09
N ILE A 65 19.05 -3.67 10.43
CA ILE A 65 17.67 -3.79 10.94
C ILE A 65 17.65 -4.54 12.27
N LYS A 66 18.44 -5.62 12.41
CA LYS A 66 18.54 -6.41 13.65
C LYS A 66 19.07 -5.64 14.86
N LYS A 67 19.62 -4.43 14.68
CA LYS A 67 20.07 -3.57 15.79
C LYS A 67 18.96 -2.65 16.32
N LEU A 68 17.81 -2.59 15.65
CA LEU A 68 16.67 -1.80 16.09
C LEU A 68 15.98 -2.49 17.28
N ASP A 69 15.24 -1.72 18.07
CA ASP A 69 14.50 -2.22 19.23
C ASP A 69 13.49 -3.29 18.80
N GLU A 70 13.61 -4.49 19.38
CA GLU A 70 12.74 -5.64 19.13
C GLU A 70 11.26 -5.31 19.41
N LYS A 71 10.98 -4.39 20.33
CA LYS A 71 9.60 -3.94 20.63
C LYS A 71 8.96 -3.12 19.50
N THR A 72 9.76 -2.69 18.53
CA THR A 72 9.29 -1.90 17.38
C THR A 72 9.21 -2.71 16.09
N LEU A 73 9.80 -3.90 16.06
CA LEU A 73 9.89 -4.76 14.88
C LEU A 73 8.90 -5.92 14.94
N TYR A 74 8.16 -6.11 13.85
CA TYR A 74 7.22 -7.21 13.67
C TYR A 74 7.54 -7.92 12.35
N PHE A 75 7.83 -9.22 12.42
CA PHE A 75 8.31 -10.00 11.27
C PHE A 75 7.16 -10.67 10.50
N THR A 76 6.95 -10.23 9.26
CA THR A 76 5.99 -10.85 8.32
C THR A 76 6.72 -11.55 7.18
N ASN A 77 5.99 -12.35 6.40
CA ASN A 77 6.50 -12.92 5.15
C ASN A 77 6.44 -11.89 4.00
N LEU A 78 7.22 -12.14 2.95
CA LEU A 78 7.34 -11.21 1.83
C LEU A 78 6.03 -11.10 1.02
N GLU A 79 5.29 -12.21 0.92
CA GLU A 79 4.03 -12.30 0.20
C GLU A 79 3.00 -11.33 0.77
N ASP A 80 2.91 -11.27 2.10
CA ASP A 80 2.02 -10.39 2.84
C ASP A 80 2.34 -8.92 2.60
N ALA A 81 3.63 -8.58 2.54
CA ALA A 81 4.08 -7.25 2.17
C ALA A 81 3.70 -6.90 0.72
N ILE A 82 3.81 -7.83 -0.23
CA ILE A 82 3.57 -7.58 -1.66
C ILE A 82 2.09 -7.34 -1.98
N ILE A 83 1.16 -8.08 -1.36
CA ILE A 83 -0.27 -8.11 -1.75
C ILE A 83 -0.87 -6.70 -1.89
N ASP A 84 -0.60 -5.83 -0.92
CA ASP A 84 -1.13 -4.47 -0.88
C ASP A 84 -0.07 -3.41 -1.26
N ASN A 85 1.18 -3.83 -1.55
CA ASN A 85 2.27 -2.98 -2.02
C ASN A 85 2.78 -3.42 -3.40
N GLY A 86 1.92 -3.35 -4.44
CA GLY A 86 2.26 -3.84 -5.77
C GLY A 86 3.58 -3.31 -6.35
N GLN A 87 3.92 -2.03 -6.05
CA GLN A 87 5.15 -1.38 -6.51
C GLN A 87 6.42 -1.89 -5.79
N LEU A 88 6.28 -2.72 -4.77
CA LEU A 88 7.38 -3.48 -4.19
C LEU A 88 7.91 -4.51 -5.20
N LYS A 89 7.02 -5.11 -6.02
CA LYS A 89 7.37 -6.19 -6.95
C LYS A 89 7.35 -5.78 -8.43
N ASN A 90 6.48 -4.88 -8.84
CA ASN A 90 6.28 -4.56 -10.26
C ASN A 90 6.07 -3.05 -10.50
N PRO A 91 6.41 -2.52 -11.69
CA PRO A 91 6.02 -1.17 -12.09
C PRO A 91 4.51 -0.94 -11.98
N GLN A 92 4.12 0.32 -11.81
CA GLN A 92 2.71 0.70 -11.83
C GLN A 92 2.13 0.44 -13.23
N SER A 93 0.89 -0.04 -13.33
CA SER A 93 0.23 -0.19 -14.63
C SER A 93 -0.23 1.16 -15.19
N LYS A 94 -0.05 1.35 -16.51
CA LYS A 94 -0.56 2.54 -17.20
C LYS A 94 -2.08 2.48 -17.28
N ASN A 95 -2.75 3.53 -16.80
CA ASN A 95 -4.21 3.57 -16.89
C ASN A 95 -4.68 3.75 -18.34
N VAL A 96 -5.69 2.99 -18.75
CA VAL A 96 -6.30 3.10 -20.09
C VAL A 96 -6.94 4.47 -20.36
N LYS A 97 -7.30 5.22 -19.31
CA LYS A 97 -7.88 6.57 -19.40
C LYS A 97 -6.84 7.69 -19.32
N ARG A 98 -5.55 7.36 -19.23
CA ARG A 98 -4.47 8.37 -19.20
C ARG A 98 -4.52 9.32 -20.38
N ASP A 99 -4.71 8.81 -21.60
CA ASP A 99 -4.69 9.65 -22.79
C ASP A 99 -5.90 10.61 -22.82
N VAL A 100 -7.03 10.20 -22.22
CA VAL A 100 -8.17 11.09 -21.98
C VAL A 100 -7.77 12.20 -21.00
N PHE A 101 -7.17 11.85 -19.87
CA PHE A 101 -6.71 12.84 -18.88
C PHE A 101 -5.72 13.83 -19.50
N LEU A 102 -4.66 13.33 -20.15
CA LEU A 102 -3.61 14.16 -20.73
C LEU A 102 -4.13 15.06 -21.85
N ARG A 103 -5.03 14.57 -22.71
CA ARG A 103 -5.65 15.39 -23.77
C ARG A 103 -6.45 16.55 -23.18
N GLU A 104 -7.26 16.29 -22.16
CA GLU A 104 -8.09 17.31 -21.52
C GLU A 104 -7.23 18.31 -20.74
N PHE A 105 -6.19 17.83 -20.05
CA PHE A 105 -5.26 18.66 -19.32
C PHE A 105 -4.46 19.60 -20.26
N ARG A 106 -4.00 19.09 -21.40
CA ARG A 106 -3.33 19.89 -22.45
C ARG A 106 -4.22 20.97 -23.07
N ARG A 107 -5.54 20.85 -22.97
CA ARG A 107 -6.52 21.86 -23.40
C ARG A 107 -6.76 22.95 -22.33
N ASN A 108 -5.86 23.08 -21.35
CA ASN A 108 -5.96 24.03 -20.23
C ASN A 108 -7.25 23.92 -19.41
N LYS A 109 -7.83 22.72 -19.34
CA LYS A 109 -9.00 22.49 -18.49
C LYS A 109 -8.56 22.31 -17.05
N LYS A 110 -9.42 22.74 -16.11
CA LYS A 110 -9.18 22.56 -14.67
C LYS A 110 -8.90 21.09 -14.35
N PHE A 111 -7.94 20.83 -13.46
CA PHE A 111 -7.48 19.48 -13.12
C PHE A 111 -8.65 18.55 -12.73
N ASP A 112 -9.56 19.02 -11.88
CA ASP A 112 -10.73 18.24 -11.43
C ASP A 112 -11.67 17.87 -12.57
N VAL A 113 -11.80 18.73 -13.58
CA VAL A 113 -12.58 18.43 -14.80
C VAL A 113 -11.91 17.32 -15.60
N CYS A 114 -10.57 17.35 -15.70
CA CYS A 114 -9.79 16.30 -16.36
C CYS A 114 -9.93 14.96 -15.64
N ILE A 115 -9.88 14.98 -14.30
CA ILE A 115 -10.06 13.79 -13.46
C ILE A 115 -11.48 13.24 -13.60
N LYS A 116 -12.52 14.08 -13.48
CA LYS A 116 -13.93 13.65 -13.64
C LYS A 116 -14.20 13.05 -15.02
N ARG A 117 -13.54 13.56 -16.07
CA ARG A 117 -13.66 12.99 -17.43
C ARG A 117 -12.93 11.67 -17.60
N ALA A 118 -11.75 11.52 -16.99
CA ALA A 118 -11.00 10.27 -17.03
C ALA A 118 -11.60 9.20 -16.11
N PHE A 119 -12.21 9.62 -14.99
CA PHE A 119 -12.86 8.80 -13.96
C PHE A 119 -14.20 9.42 -13.55
N PRO A 120 -15.27 9.25 -14.35
CA PRO A 120 -16.61 9.67 -13.97
C PRO A 120 -17.12 8.74 -12.86
N GLU A 121 -16.98 9.20 -11.60
CA GLU A 121 -17.52 8.79 -10.28
C GLU A 121 -17.77 7.29 -9.93
N LYS A 122 -17.98 6.37 -10.87
CA LYS A 122 -18.21 4.94 -10.65
C LYS A 122 -16.98 4.10 -10.25
N TYR A 123 -15.78 4.66 -10.29
CA TYR A 123 -14.54 3.91 -9.98
C TYR A 123 -13.96 4.17 -8.58
N GLY A 124 -14.58 5.04 -7.78
CA GLY A 124 -14.01 5.53 -6.52
C GLY A 124 -14.48 4.85 -5.23
N PHE A 125 -15.66 4.22 -5.22
CA PHE A 125 -16.36 3.91 -3.96
C PHE A 125 -16.62 2.43 -3.65
N THR A 126 -16.53 1.53 -4.63
CA THR A 126 -16.88 0.12 -4.40
C THR A 126 -15.74 -0.69 -3.76
N LYS A 127 -14.48 -0.49 -4.16
CA LYS A 127 -13.37 -1.28 -3.59
C LYS A 127 -12.95 -0.87 -2.19
N GLN A 128 -12.88 0.42 -1.85
CA GLN A 128 -12.47 0.86 -0.50
C GLN A 128 -13.48 0.47 0.59
N LYS A 129 -14.79 0.46 0.31
CA LYS A 129 -15.80 -0.08 1.24
C LYS A 129 -15.67 -1.59 1.42
N ILE A 130 -15.42 -2.34 0.34
CA ILE A 130 -15.21 -3.78 0.42
C ILE A 130 -13.93 -4.12 1.20
N TYR A 131 -12.82 -3.40 0.99
CA TYR A 131 -11.59 -3.60 1.77
C TYR A 131 -11.79 -3.32 3.27
N ARG A 132 -12.59 -2.30 3.64
CA ARG A 132 -12.99 -2.02 5.03
C ARG A 132 -14.00 -3.01 5.61
N MET A 133 -14.72 -3.77 4.77
CA MET A 133 -15.71 -4.77 5.14
C MET A 133 -15.23 -6.20 4.84
N LYS A 134 -13.92 -6.46 4.78
CA LYS A 134 -13.46 -7.84 4.61
C LYS A 134 -13.83 -8.62 5.89
N PRO A 135 -14.61 -9.72 5.80
CA PRO A 135 -15.15 -10.43 6.96
C PRO A 135 -14.07 -10.92 7.92
N TYR A 136 -12.85 -11.14 7.43
CA TYR A 136 -11.71 -11.45 8.30
C TYR A 136 -11.39 -10.33 9.29
N ILE A 137 -11.49 -9.04 8.93
CA ILE A 137 -11.21 -7.93 9.86
C ILE A 137 -12.23 -7.96 11.00
N VAL A 138 -13.51 -8.20 10.69
CA VAL A 138 -14.59 -8.30 11.67
C VAL A 138 -14.43 -9.53 12.57
N MET A 139 -14.15 -10.70 11.98
CA MET A 139 -13.88 -11.95 12.72
C MET A 139 -12.66 -11.83 13.63
N HIS A 140 -11.57 -11.23 13.14
CA HIS A 140 -10.35 -11.04 13.92
C HIS A 140 -10.54 -10.01 15.04
N LYS A 141 -11.28 -8.93 14.80
CA LYS A 141 -11.67 -7.98 15.87
C LYS A 141 -12.50 -8.65 16.95
N PHE A 142 -13.47 -9.49 16.57
CA PHE A 142 -14.26 -10.25 17.54
C PHE A 142 -13.40 -11.25 18.31
N LYS A 143 -12.53 -12.01 17.63
CA LYS A 143 -11.59 -12.94 18.29
C LYS A 143 -10.66 -12.21 19.26
N TYR A 144 -10.08 -11.08 18.85
CA TYR A 144 -9.20 -10.28 19.71
C TYR A 144 -9.94 -9.70 20.92
N TYR A 145 -11.15 -9.16 20.71
CA TYR A 145 -12.02 -8.70 21.80
C TYR A 145 -12.31 -9.81 22.82
N ILE A 146 -12.61 -11.02 22.35
CA ILE A 146 -12.80 -12.19 23.22
C ILE A 146 -11.51 -12.57 23.95
N MET A 147 -10.36 -12.61 23.28
CA MET A 147 -9.07 -12.93 23.91
C MET A 147 -8.70 -11.91 25.00
N ARG A 148 -9.01 -10.63 24.81
CA ARG A 148 -8.81 -9.55 25.78
C ARG A 148 -9.77 -9.65 26.97
N LEU A 149 -11.04 -10.01 26.75
CA LEU A 149 -11.98 -10.32 27.84
C LEU A 149 -11.52 -11.53 28.68
N LEU A 150 -10.88 -12.50 28.03
CA LEU A 150 -10.35 -13.71 28.68
C LEU A 150 -8.95 -13.53 29.31
N LYS A 151 -8.32 -12.34 29.23
CA LYS A 151 -6.95 -12.05 29.70
C LYS A 151 -5.87 -13.00 29.14
N ILE A 152 -6.07 -13.49 27.91
CA ILE A 152 -5.11 -14.41 27.25
C ILE A 152 -3.96 -13.62 26.58
N ILE A 153 -4.15 -12.31 26.40
CA ILE A 153 -3.19 -11.33 25.90
C ILE A 153 -3.45 -9.99 26.59
#